data_AF-A0A954P652-F1
#
_entry.id   AF-A0A954P652-F1
#
_cell.length_a   1.000
_cell.length_b   1.000
_cell.length_c   1.000
_cell.angle_alpha   90.00
_cell.angle_beta   90.00
_cell.angle_gamma   90.00
#
_symmetry.space_group_name_H-M   'P 1'
#
loop_
_entity.id
_entity.type
_entity.pdbx_description
1 polymer ?
#
loop_
_entity_poly.entity_id
_entity_poly.type
_entity_poly.pdbx_seq_one_letter_code
_entity_poly.pdbx_strand_id
1 'polypeptide(L)'
;AGVGLGLMLAGCSGQTAEPQASVGTDGAQYLLASAPEGASEIVAAKETVKDGDEVTLVGRIGGKIDPWIDGMAAFTIVDSSLRACSDIPGDKCPTPWDYCCESDVGAGSALVQLVDDSGEPVMANAKELLNVTELSTVYVTGKAQRDEAGNLTVLASKLYVKPGSGHTGEKKGDGEHGHSHDHEHDHESGHGEKDRQDDAEKPAAEGQQPAEEAAPAN
;
A
#
# COMPACT_ATOMS: atom_id res chain seq x y z
N ALA A 1 -59.41 -45.75 -25.38
CA ALA A 1 -59.55 -46.51 -24.12
C ALA A 1 -58.14 -46.76 -23.55
N GLY A 2 -57.93 -46.47 -22.26
CA GLY A 2 -56.69 -46.70 -21.48
C GLY A 2 -55.62 -45.64 -21.70
N VAL A 3 -55.38 -44.66 -20.81
CA VAL A 3 -54.88 -44.69 -19.41
C VAL A 3 -53.47 -45.27 -19.31
N GLY A 4 -52.51 -44.43 -18.90
CA GLY A 4 -51.13 -44.80 -18.62
C GLY A 4 -50.31 -43.65 -18.03
N LEU A 5 -50.59 -43.33 -16.76
CA LEU A 5 -49.88 -42.42 -15.86
C LEU A 5 -48.46 -42.91 -15.56
N GLY A 6 -47.48 -42.01 -15.52
CA GLY A 6 -46.10 -42.30 -15.08
C GLY A 6 -45.23 -41.05 -14.93
N LEU A 7 -45.39 -40.35 -13.80
CA LEU A 7 -44.59 -39.21 -13.36
C LEU A 7 -43.34 -39.74 -12.62
N MET A 8 -42.14 -39.35 -13.04
CA MET A 8 -40.90 -39.53 -12.27
C MET A 8 -40.15 -38.20 -12.23
N LEU A 9 -40.26 -37.51 -11.09
CA LEU A 9 -39.48 -36.31 -10.75
C LEU A 9 -38.13 -36.78 -10.19
N ALA A 10 -37.09 -36.77 -11.01
CA ALA A 10 -35.71 -36.82 -10.52
C ALA A 10 -35.32 -35.40 -10.09
N GLY A 11 -35.27 -35.17 -8.78
CA GLY A 11 -34.77 -33.94 -8.20
C GLY A 11 -33.26 -33.81 -8.41
N CYS A 12 -32.85 -32.77 -9.12
CA CYS A 12 -31.50 -32.22 -8.96
C CYS A 12 -31.52 -31.34 -7.72
N SER A 13 -31.09 -31.92 -6.60
CA SER A 13 -30.69 -31.18 -5.42
C SER A 13 -29.66 -30.14 -5.85
N GLY A 14 -29.96 -28.87 -5.60
CA GLY A 14 -29.01 -27.79 -5.78
C GLY A 14 -27.75 -28.12 -4.98
N GLN A 15 -26.62 -28.19 -5.68
CA GLN A 15 -25.31 -28.07 -5.08
C GLN A 15 -25.22 -26.65 -4.53
N THR A 16 -25.73 -26.46 -3.31
CA THR A 16 -25.27 -25.38 -2.45
C THR A 16 -23.76 -25.57 -2.35
N ALA A 17 -23.01 -24.66 -2.96
CA ALA A 17 -21.59 -24.55 -2.71
C ALA A 17 -21.44 -24.38 -1.19
N GLU A 18 -21.01 -25.46 -0.54
CA GLU A 18 -20.59 -25.40 0.85
C GLU A 18 -19.47 -24.36 0.92
N PRO A 19 -19.47 -23.44 1.89
CA PRO A 19 -18.31 -22.63 2.17
C PRO A 19 -17.17 -23.61 2.44
N GLN A 20 -16.22 -23.72 1.51
CA GLN A 20 -15.02 -24.48 1.77
C GLN A 20 -14.37 -23.83 2.98
N ALA A 21 -14.36 -24.57 4.08
CA ALA A 21 -13.65 -24.17 5.28
C ALA A 21 -12.25 -23.75 4.84
N SER A 22 -11.88 -22.52 5.16
CA SER A 22 -10.51 -22.05 5.07
C SER A 22 -9.65 -23.08 5.79
N VAL A 23 -8.86 -23.82 5.02
CA VAL A 23 -7.75 -24.57 5.59
C VAL A 23 -6.99 -23.53 6.40
N GLY A 24 -6.87 -23.77 7.71
CA GLY A 24 -6.10 -22.90 8.60
C GLY A 24 -4.67 -22.92 8.11
N THR A 25 -4.34 -22.02 7.19
CA THR A 25 -3.01 -21.90 6.62
C THR A 25 -2.22 -21.10 7.62
N ASP A 26 -1.37 -21.79 8.38
CA ASP A 26 -0.31 -21.12 9.11
C ASP A 26 0.57 -20.39 8.08
N GLY A 27 0.50 -19.07 8.06
CA GLY A 27 1.27 -18.24 7.13
C GLY A 27 2.78 -18.37 7.31
N ALA A 28 3.25 -19.00 8.40
CA ALA A 28 4.65 -19.28 8.65
C ALA A 28 5.34 -20.01 7.49
N GLN A 29 4.61 -20.84 6.73
CA GLN A 29 5.18 -21.54 5.57
C GLN A 29 5.64 -20.59 4.45
N TYR A 30 5.07 -19.39 4.36
CA TYR A 30 5.48 -18.37 3.39
C TYR A 30 6.57 -17.45 3.93
N LEU A 31 6.74 -17.40 5.26
CA LEU A 31 7.61 -16.42 5.91
C LEU A 31 9.06 -16.93 6.04
N LEU A 32 10.00 -16.13 5.56
CA LEU A 32 11.43 -16.27 5.80
C LEU A 32 11.80 -15.62 7.13
N ALA A 33 12.82 -16.18 7.82
CA ALA A 33 13.31 -15.66 9.09
C ALA A 33 14.24 -14.43 8.93
N SER A 34 14.81 -14.23 7.75
CA SER A 34 15.74 -13.14 7.44
C SER A 34 15.51 -12.62 6.02
N ALA A 35 15.90 -11.37 5.78
CA ALA A 35 15.81 -10.78 4.46
C ALA A 35 16.66 -11.58 3.44
N PRO A 36 16.10 -11.95 2.28
CA PRO A 36 16.87 -12.55 1.20
C PRO A 36 17.87 -11.55 0.61
N GLU A 37 19.02 -12.04 0.19
CA GLU A 37 20.01 -11.24 -0.54
C GLU A 37 19.56 -10.98 -1.99
N GLY A 38 20.11 -9.94 -2.62
CA GLY A 38 19.88 -9.67 -4.04
C GLY A 38 18.47 -9.18 -4.38
N ALA A 39 17.73 -8.65 -3.39
CA ALA A 39 16.44 -8.03 -3.64
C ALA A 39 16.60 -6.77 -4.52
N SER A 40 15.82 -6.72 -5.59
CA SER A 40 15.75 -5.58 -6.50
C SER A 40 14.59 -4.66 -6.16
N GLU A 41 14.79 -3.37 -6.38
CA GLU A 41 13.70 -2.38 -6.40
C GLU A 41 12.78 -2.64 -7.62
N ILE A 42 11.50 -2.28 -7.49
CA ILE A 42 10.45 -2.60 -8.46
C ILE A 42 10.68 -1.88 -9.80
N VAL A 43 11.09 -0.60 -9.76
CA VAL A 43 11.37 0.20 -10.96
C VAL A 43 12.49 -0.47 -11.76
N ALA A 44 13.60 -0.83 -11.10
CA ALA A 44 14.72 -1.50 -11.74
C ALA A 44 14.35 -2.91 -12.26
N ALA A 45 13.53 -3.65 -11.52
CA ALA A 45 13.04 -4.95 -11.94
C ALA A 45 12.20 -4.83 -13.22
N LYS A 46 11.30 -3.84 -13.32
CA LYS A 46 10.45 -3.66 -14.48
C LYS A 46 11.21 -3.41 -15.79
N GLU A 47 12.44 -2.92 -15.74
CA GLU A 47 13.28 -2.71 -16.91
C GLU A 47 13.90 -3.99 -17.46
N THR A 48 14.13 -5.00 -16.59
CA THR A 48 15.01 -6.13 -16.90
C THR A 48 14.33 -7.49 -16.79
N VAL A 49 13.35 -7.63 -15.89
CA VAL A 49 12.65 -8.87 -15.57
C VAL A 49 11.62 -9.21 -16.63
N LYS A 50 11.62 -10.48 -17.02
CA LYS A 50 10.71 -11.09 -18.00
C LYS A 50 9.78 -12.09 -17.32
N ASP A 51 8.73 -12.46 -18.04
CA ASP A 51 7.79 -13.48 -17.57
C ASP A 51 8.50 -14.82 -17.34
N GLY A 52 8.22 -15.41 -16.18
CA GLY A 52 8.78 -16.68 -15.74
C GLY A 52 10.14 -16.56 -15.03
N ASP A 53 10.77 -15.39 -15.02
CA ASP A 53 12.01 -15.17 -14.28
C ASP A 53 11.79 -15.33 -12.77
N GLU A 54 12.73 -15.98 -12.10
CA GLU A 54 12.78 -16.01 -10.64
C GLU A 54 13.33 -14.67 -10.15
N VAL A 55 12.58 -13.99 -9.28
CA VAL A 55 12.91 -12.65 -8.79
C VAL A 55 12.78 -12.56 -7.29
N THR A 56 13.58 -11.69 -6.69
CA THR A 56 13.38 -11.19 -5.33
C THR A 56 13.20 -9.69 -5.39
N LEU A 57 12.05 -9.18 -4.96
CA LEU A 57 11.75 -7.75 -4.94
C LEU A 57 11.66 -7.23 -3.50
N VAL A 58 11.95 -5.95 -3.30
CA VAL A 58 11.66 -5.24 -2.05
C VAL A 58 10.69 -4.09 -2.33
N GLY A 59 9.75 -3.86 -1.41
CA GLY A 59 8.80 -2.75 -1.51
C GLY A 59 7.94 -2.59 -0.25
N ARG A 60 7.19 -1.49 -0.18
CA ARG A 60 6.23 -1.21 0.89
C ARG A 60 4.81 -1.53 0.43
N ILE A 61 4.02 -2.22 1.26
CA ILE A 61 2.61 -2.50 0.93
C ILE A 61 1.84 -1.18 0.81
N GLY A 62 1.19 -0.94 -0.32
CA GLY A 62 0.50 0.32 -0.59
C GLY A 62 0.24 0.58 -2.07
N GLY A 63 0.13 1.85 -2.43
CA GLY A 63 -0.05 2.36 -3.78
C GLY A 63 -1.50 2.52 -4.23
N LYS A 64 -2.44 2.19 -3.35
CA LYS A 64 -3.89 2.39 -3.49
C LYS A 64 -4.49 2.62 -2.10
N ILE A 65 -5.68 3.23 -2.05
CA ILE A 65 -6.45 3.34 -0.80
C ILE A 65 -6.65 1.96 -0.16
N ASP A 66 -7.00 0.97 -1.00
CA ASP A 66 -7.03 -0.43 -0.63
C ASP A 66 -5.96 -1.19 -1.44
N PRO A 67 -4.82 -1.53 -0.83
CA PRO A 67 -3.77 -2.28 -1.51
C PRO A 67 -4.02 -3.79 -1.51
N TRP A 68 -5.12 -4.27 -0.91
CA TRP A 68 -5.40 -5.69 -0.69
C TRP A 68 -6.37 -6.23 -1.73
N ILE A 69 -6.28 -7.52 -2.04
CA ILE A 69 -7.26 -8.23 -2.87
C ILE A 69 -8.17 -9.07 -1.98
N ASP A 70 -9.46 -8.77 -1.96
CA ASP A 70 -10.42 -9.48 -1.13
C ASP A 70 -10.47 -10.98 -1.45
N GLY A 71 -10.37 -11.79 -0.40
CA GLY A 71 -10.44 -13.26 -0.49
C GLY A 71 -9.18 -13.94 -1.05
N MET A 72 -8.13 -13.19 -1.38
CA MET A 72 -6.88 -13.72 -1.91
C MET A 72 -5.68 -13.17 -1.14
N ALA A 73 -4.66 -13.99 -0.94
CA ALA A 73 -3.42 -13.57 -0.31
C ALA A 73 -2.57 -12.78 -1.31
N ALA A 74 -3.10 -11.63 -1.74
CA ALA A 74 -2.50 -10.77 -2.75
C ALA A 74 -2.64 -9.30 -2.34
N PHE A 75 -1.62 -8.52 -2.68
CA PHE A 75 -1.55 -7.10 -2.34
C PHE A 75 -0.55 -6.36 -3.24
N THR A 76 -0.69 -5.04 -3.32
CA THR A 76 0.23 -4.18 -4.08
C THR A 76 1.39 -3.73 -3.20
N ILE A 77 2.60 -3.70 -3.77
CA ILE A 77 3.80 -3.10 -3.17
C ILE A 77 4.32 -1.96 -4.02
N VAL A 78 4.96 -0.99 -3.38
CA VAL A 78 5.51 0.24 -3.97
C VAL A 78 7.00 0.35 -3.73
N ASP A 79 7.72 0.78 -4.75
CA ASP A 79 9.17 1.00 -4.79
C ASP A 79 9.63 2.01 -3.73
N SER A 80 10.86 1.86 -3.22
CA SER A 80 11.40 2.76 -2.22
C SER A 80 11.73 4.17 -2.74
N SER A 81 11.84 4.35 -4.07
CA SER A 81 12.04 5.66 -4.70
C SER A 81 10.81 6.57 -4.60
N LEU A 82 9.62 6.00 -4.36
CA LEU A 82 8.39 6.76 -4.15
C LEU A 82 8.22 7.08 -2.67
N ARG A 83 7.81 8.31 -2.39
CA ARG A 83 7.62 8.81 -1.04
C ARG A 83 6.17 8.60 -0.62
N ALA A 84 5.95 7.92 0.49
CA ALA A 84 4.63 7.85 1.11
C ALA A 84 4.32 9.19 1.79
N CYS A 85 3.04 9.56 1.94
CA CYS A 85 2.70 10.83 2.60
C CYS A 85 3.25 10.89 4.03
N SER A 86 3.34 9.75 4.72
CA SER A 86 3.93 9.63 6.08
C SER A 86 5.41 10.02 6.15
N ASP A 87 6.11 10.01 5.02
CA ASP A 87 7.52 10.37 4.94
C ASP A 87 7.69 11.91 4.80
N ILE A 88 6.59 12.66 4.63
CA ILE A 88 6.58 14.12 4.52
C ILE A 88 6.38 14.74 5.92
N PRO A 89 7.33 15.54 6.43
CA PRO A 89 7.21 16.15 7.76
C PRO A 89 5.96 17.02 7.89
N GLY A 90 5.13 16.73 8.89
CA GLY A 90 3.92 17.49 9.21
C GLY A 90 2.70 17.16 8.35
N ASP A 91 2.82 16.21 7.42
CA ASP A 91 1.68 15.71 6.66
C ASP A 91 0.74 14.90 7.57
N LYS A 92 -0.56 15.02 7.32
CA LYS A 92 -1.64 14.39 8.10
C LYS A 92 -2.58 13.59 7.21
N CYS A 93 -2.08 13.10 6.07
CA CYS A 93 -2.84 12.28 5.15
C CYS A 93 -3.45 11.09 5.91
N PRO A 94 -4.76 10.84 5.76
CA PRO A 94 -5.43 9.73 6.45
C PRO A 94 -5.04 8.36 5.91
N THR A 95 -4.53 8.31 4.67
CA THR A 95 -4.19 7.10 3.93
C THR A 95 -2.78 7.19 3.36
N PRO A 96 -1.73 7.40 4.17
CA PRO A 96 -0.39 7.70 3.68
C PRO A 96 0.22 6.62 2.77
N TRP A 97 -0.30 5.40 2.85
CA TRP A 97 0.06 4.25 2.03
C TRP A 97 -0.53 4.26 0.62
N ASP A 98 -1.44 5.17 0.27
CA ASP A 98 -2.00 5.26 -1.08
C ASP A 98 -1.09 6.03 -2.05
N TYR A 99 -0.06 6.71 -1.52
CA TYR A 99 0.90 7.53 -2.27
C TYR A 99 0.21 8.63 -3.09
N CYS A 100 -0.90 9.20 -2.63
CA CYS A 100 -1.59 10.30 -3.32
C CYS A 100 -0.74 11.57 -3.50
N CYS A 101 0.41 11.68 -2.81
CA CYS A 101 1.40 12.74 -3.01
C CYS A 101 2.34 12.50 -4.21
N GLU A 102 2.30 11.33 -4.83
CA GLU A 102 3.10 10.96 -6.01
C GLU A 102 2.26 11.02 -7.29
N SER A 103 2.89 11.37 -8.42
CA SER A 103 2.18 11.53 -9.71
C SER A 103 2.01 10.23 -10.49
N ASP A 104 2.91 9.26 -10.32
CA ASP A 104 2.87 7.99 -11.04
C ASP A 104 3.27 6.82 -10.14
N VAL A 105 2.31 6.41 -9.31
CA VAL A 105 2.47 5.25 -8.41
C VAL A 105 2.54 3.94 -9.20
N GLY A 106 1.86 3.87 -10.35
CA GLY A 106 1.78 2.66 -11.17
C GLY A 106 3.14 2.24 -11.72
N ALA A 107 3.96 3.19 -12.20
CA ALA A 107 5.31 2.91 -12.68
C ALA A 107 6.19 2.24 -11.60
N GLY A 108 6.05 2.63 -10.34
CA GLY A 108 6.79 2.06 -9.20
C GLY A 108 6.09 0.95 -8.44
N SER A 109 4.96 0.40 -8.92
CA SER A 109 4.18 -0.61 -8.20
C SER A 109 4.22 -2.00 -8.82
N ALA A 110 4.11 -3.04 -8.01
CA ALA A 110 3.91 -4.42 -8.45
C ALA A 110 2.81 -5.10 -7.64
N LEU A 111 2.07 -6.02 -8.26
CA LEU A 111 1.16 -6.92 -7.55
C LEU A 111 1.96 -8.10 -7.00
N VAL A 112 1.69 -8.48 -5.76
CA VAL A 112 2.18 -9.70 -5.14
C VAL A 112 0.99 -10.62 -4.99
N GLN A 113 1.11 -11.86 -5.44
CA GLN A 113 0.11 -12.90 -5.25
C GLN A 113 0.79 -14.13 -4.67
N LEU A 114 0.45 -14.51 -3.44
CA LEU A 114 0.96 -15.73 -2.86
C LEU A 114 0.38 -16.93 -3.60
N VAL A 115 1.26 -17.88 -3.91
CA VAL A 115 0.90 -19.15 -4.52
C VAL A 115 1.34 -20.31 -3.63
N ASP A 116 0.60 -21.41 -3.68
CA ASP A 116 0.99 -22.64 -3.01
C ASP A 116 2.06 -23.42 -3.80
N ASP A 117 2.43 -24.62 -3.30
CA ASP A 117 3.45 -25.47 -3.93
C ASP A 117 3.07 -25.95 -5.34
N SER A 118 1.79 -25.88 -5.70
CA SER A 118 1.27 -26.19 -7.04
C SER A 118 1.24 -24.98 -7.98
N GLY A 119 1.54 -23.79 -7.46
CA GLY A 119 1.48 -22.52 -8.18
C GLY A 119 0.07 -21.92 -8.21
N GLU A 120 -0.88 -22.45 -7.44
CA GLU A 120 -2.24 -21.93 -7.37
C GLU A 120 -2.35 -20.77 -6.38
N PRO A 121 -3.19 -19.73 -6.66
CA PRO A 121 -3.37 -18.62 -5.74
C PRO A 121 -3.89 -19.06 -4.38
N VAL A 122 -3.32 -18.50 -3.32
CA VAL A 122 -3.75 -18.78 -1.95
C VAL A 122 -5.00 -17.96 -1.62
N MET A 123 -6.14 -18.63 -1.41
CA MET A 123 -7.43 -18.00 -1.12
C MET A 123 -7.61 -17.70 0.38
N ALA A 124 -6.90 -16.69 0.88
CA ALA A 124 -6.94 -16.25 2.28
C ALA A 124 -6.76 -14.74 2.40
N ASN A 125 -7.10 -14.14 3.55
CA ASN A 125 -6.80 -12.73 3.79
C ASN A 125 -5.29 -12.52 4.00
N ALA A 126 -4.65 -11.71 3.16
CA ALA A 126 -3.20 -11.47 3.23
C ALA A 126 -2.75 -10.81 4.55
N LYS A 127 -3.53 -9.86 5.09
CA LYS A 127 -3.17 -9.15 6.33
C LYS A 127 -3.07 -10.10 7.50
N GLU A 128 -4.09 -10.95 7.64
CA GLU A 128 -4.19 -11.93 8.72
C GLU A 128 -3.18 -13.05 8.54
N LEU A 129 -3.05 -13.57 7.31
CA LEU A 129 -2.14 -14.67 6.99
C LEU A 129 -0.68 -14.32 7.29
N LEU A 130 -0.25 -13.11 6.89
CA LEU A 130 1.15 -12.69 6.98
C LEU A 130 1.44 -11.78 8.18
N ASN A 131 0.41 -11.43 8.96
CA ASN A 131 0.48 -10.45 10.04
C ASN A 131 1.14 -9.13 9.60
N VAL A 132 0.64 -8.57 8.50
CA VAL A 132 1.14 -7.34 7.86
C VAL A 132 0.06 -6.25 7.86
N THR A 133 0.52 -5.00 7.85
CA THR A 133 -0.33 -3.82 7.66
C THR A 133 0.16 -3.01 6.47
N GLU A 134 -0.56 -1.95 6.13
CA GLU A 134 -0.12 -0.94 5.17
C GLU A 134 1.28 -0.40 5.54
N LEU A 135 2.05 0.04 4.55
CA LEU A 135 3.46 0.44 4.61
C LEU A 135 4.47 -0.60 5.13
N SER A 136 4.03 -1.80 5.51
CA SER A 136 4.97 -2.88 5.86
C SER A 136 5.94 -3.09 4.70
N THR A 137 7.24 -3.05 4.99
CA THR A 137 8.28 -3.36 4.01
C THR A 137 8.42 -4.87 3.91
N VAL A 138 8.25 -5.39 2.71
CA VAL A 138 8.33 -6.82 2.42
C VAL A 138 9.39 -7.09 1.35
N TYR A 139 10.02 -8.26 1.48
CA TYR A 139 10.92 -8.81 0.49
C TYR A 139 10.26 -10.07 -0.07
N VAL A 140 9.99 -10.10 -1.36
CA VAL A 140 9.11 -11.09 -2.00
C VAL A 140 9.92 -11.89 -3.00
N THR A 141 9.97 -13.20 -2.84
CA THR A 141 10.62 -14.12 -3.80
C THR A 141 9.56 -14.93 -4.52
N GLY A 142 9.69 -15.01 -5.85
CA GLY A 142 8.79 -15.79 -6.67
C GLY A 142 9.01 -15.59 -8.16
N LYS A 143 8.01 -15.99 -8.97
CA LYS A 143 8.07 -15.87 -10.42
C LYS A 143 7.42 -14.60 -10.91
N ALA A 144 8.08 -13.89 -11.81
CA ALA A 144 7.53 -12.73 -12.46
C ALA A 144 6.50 -13.11 -13.52
N GLN A 145 5.46 -12.29 -13.63
CA GLN A 145 4.44 -12.36 -14.66
C GLN A 145 4.00 -10.95 -15.02
N ARG A 146 3.68 -10.71 -16.29
CA ARG A 146 3.08 -9.46 -16.76
C ARG A 146 1.66 -9.68 -17.22
N ASP A 147 0.81 -8.70 -16.95
CA ASP A 147 -0.51 -8.62 -17.57
C ASP A 147 -0.44 -7.96 -18.96
N GLU A 148 -1.59 -7.87 -19.63
CA GLU A 148 -1.68 -7.28 -20.98
C GLU A 148 -1.29 -5.79 -21.00
N ALA A 149 -1.38 -5.10 -19.87
CA ALA A 149 -0.98 -3.70 -19.71
C ALA A 149 0.52 -3.56 -19.34
N GLY A 150 1.23 -4.66 -19.17
CA GLY A 150 2.65 -4.71 -18.81
C GLY A 150 2.92 -4.51 -17.32
N ASN A 151 1.89 -4.51 -16.47
CA ASN A 151 2.06 -4.43 -15.02
C ASN A 151 2.74 -5.69 -14.51
N LEU A 152 3.66 -5.52 -13.56
CA LEU A 152 4.40 -6.61 -12.96
C LEU A 152 3.60 -7.24 -11.81
N THR A 153 3.44 -8.56 -11.88
CA THR A 153 2.94 -9.42 -10.82
C THR A 153 4.04 -10.40 -10.42
N VAL A 154 4.19 -10.64 -9.11
CA VAL A 154 5.04 -11.72 -8.59
C VAL A 154 4.14 -12.81 -8.01
N LEU A 155 4.22 -14.00 -8.60
CA LEU A 155 3.70 -15.24 -8.04
C LEU A 155 4.63 -15.69 -6.92
N ALA A 156 4.33 -15.23 -5.70
CA ALA A 156 5.21 -15.29 -4.55
C ALA A 156 5.13 -16.65 -3.84
N SER A 157 6.28 -17.28 -3.66
CA SER A 157 6.42 -18.53 -2.89
C SER A 157 6.96 -18.28 -1.48
N LYS A 158 7.77 -17.24 -1.31
CA LYS A 158 8.37 -16.85 -0.03
C LYS A 158 8.39 -15.34 0.15
N LEU A 159 8.32 -14.92 1.40
CA LEU A 159 8.30 -13.52 1.78
C LEU A 159 9.03 -13.30 3.11
N TYR A 160 9.78 -12.22 3.23
CA TYR A 160 10.26 -11.71 4.51
C TYR A 160 9.57 -10.39 4.82
N VAL A 161 9.00 -10.26 6.02
CA VAL A 161 8.46 -9.00 6.53
C VAL A 161 9.52 -8.31 7.36
N LYS A 162 9.91 -7.07 7.00
CA LYS A 162 10.85 -6.29 7.80
C LYS A 162 10.20 -5.91 9.13
N PRO A 163 10.76 -6.29 10.29
CA PRO A 163 10.19 -5.99 11.59
C PRO A 163 10.01 -4.47 11.80
N GLY A 164 8.88 -4.09 12.39
CA GLY A 164 8.59 -2.69 12.77
C GLY A 164 8.37 -1.72 11.60
N SER A 165 8.17 -2.23 10.38
CA SER A 165 8.01 -1.38 9.18
C SER A 165 6.57 -0.97 8.85
N GLY A 166 5.57 -1.61 9.48
CA GLY A 166 4.16 -1.33 9.21
C GLY A 166 3.67 0.00 9.77
N HIS A 167 2.74 0.63 9.07
CA HIS A 167 1.94 1.74 9.58
C HIS A 167 0.91 1.20 10.56
N THR A 168 1.26 1.21 11.84
CA THR A 168 0.25 1.09 12.89
C THR A 168 -0.45 2.45 12.95
N GLY A 169 -1.55 2.60 12.20
CA GLY A 169 -2.46 3.72 12.42
C GLY A 169 -2.68 3.85 13.91
N GLU A 170 -2.38 5.02 14.47
CA GLU A 170 -2.27 5.30 15.90
C GLU A 170 -3.43 4.65 16.69
N LYS A 171 -3.24 3.42 17.16
CA LYS A 171 -3.86 3.03 18.42
C LYS A 171 -3.06 3.80 19.44
N LYS A 172 -3.61 4.93 19.90
CA LYS A 172 -3.26 5.49 21.21
C LYS A 172 -3.15 4.30 22.15
N GLY A 173 -1.92 3.94 22.50
CA GLY A 173 -1.71 2.99 23.55
C GLY A 173 -2.41 3.55 24.78
N ASP A 174 -3.16 2.68 25.45
CA ASP A 174 -3.57 2.85 26.84
C ASP A 174 -2.29 2.73 27.69
N GLY A 175 -1.32 3.61 27.43
CA GLY A 175 -0.10 3.75 28.18
C GLY A 175 -0.42 4.65 29.34
N GLU A 176 -0.77 4.04 30.48
CA GLU A 176 -0.72 4.64 31.80
C GLU A 176 0.57 5.45 31.96
N HIS A 177 0.51 6.74 31.63
CA HIS A 177 1.53 7.71 32.01
C HIS A 177 1.09 8.29 33.35
N GLY A 178 1.45 7.57 34.40
CA GLY A 178 1.54 8.13 35.74
C GLY A 178 2.66 9.17 35.78
N HIS A 179 2.32 10.43 35.51
CA HIS A 179 3.17 11.57 35.83
C HIS A 179 2.39 12.51 36.75
N SER A 180 2.52 12.25 38.04
CA SER A 180 2.34 13.28 39.07
C SER A 180 3.47 14.28 38.92
N HIS A 181 3.13 15.48 38.46
CA HIS A 181 3.92 16.67 38.74
C HIS A 181 2.99 17.68 39.40
N ASP A 182 2.95 17.59 40.72
CA ASP A 182 2.55 18.70 41.57
C ASP A 182 3.63 19.78 41.43
N HIS A 183 3.27 20.93 40.85
CA HIS A 183 3.91 22.20 41.16
C HIS A 183 2.89 23.30 40.97
N GLU A 184 2.23 23.64 42.08
CA GLU A 184 1.59 24.93 42.27
C GLU A 184 2.66 26.02 42.17
N HIS A 185 2.45 27.02 41.31
CA HIS A 185 2.99 28.36 41.47
C HIS A 185 1.99 29.35 40.89
N ASP A 186 1.17 29.93 41.78
CA ASP A 186 0.54 31.22 41.57
C ASP A 186 1.63 32.31 41.51
N HIS A 187 1.47 33.30 40.61
CA HIS A 187 1.33 34.73 40.95
C HIS A 187 1.36 35.63 39.68
N GLU A 188 0.20 36.26 39.45
CA GLU A 188 -0.08 37.67 39.13
C GLU A 188 0.63 38.44 37.96
N SER A 189 -0.26 38.88 37.05
CA SER A 189 -0.56 40.27 36.65
C SER A 189 0.58 41.24 36.25
N GLY A 190 0.54 41.67 34.98
CA GLY A 190 1.22 42.88 34.51
C GLY A 190 0.65 43.39 33.19
N HIS A 191 -0.20 44.42 33.26
CA HIS A 191 -0.73 45.19 32.13
C HIS A 191 0.35 46.05 31.47
N GLY A 192 0.27 46.23 30.15
CA GLY A 192 1.03 47.22 29.39
C GLY A 192 0.36 47.52 28.04
N GLU A 193 -0.43 48.58 28.02
CA GLU A 193 -1.18 49.12 26.88
C GLU A 193 -0.32 50.13 26.08
N LYS A 194 -0.75 50.42 24.83
CA LYS A 194 -0.47 51.63 24.00
C LYS A 194 0.89 51.67 23.24
N ASP A 195 1.03 52.10 21.98
CA ASP A 195 0.24 53.00 21.12
C ASP A 195 0.62 52.92 19.62
N ARG A 196 -0.38 53.20 18.77
CA ARG A 196 -0.45 54.01 17.52
C ARG A 196 0.27 53.65 16.19
N GLN A 197 -0.56 53.88 15.15
CA GLN A 197 -0.37 54.04 13.71
C GLN A 197 0.85 54.86 13.25
N ASP A 198 1.30 54.62 12.02
CA ASP A 198 1.17 55.62 10.94
C ASP A 198 1.40 55.01 9.54
N ASP A 199 0.58 55.48 8.60
CA ASP A 199 0.44 55.16 7.19
C ASP A 199 1.66 55.51 6.32
N ALA A 200 1.82 54.83 5.16
CA ALA A 200 2.40 55.45 3.97
C ALA A 200 2.07 54.70 2.67
N GLU A 201 1.84 55.51 1.64
CA GLU A 201 1.12 55.28 0.40
C GLU A 201 1.99 54.73 -0.76
N LYS A 202 1.31 54.19 -1.77
CA LYS A 202 1.78 53.70 -3.10
C LYS A 202 2.23 54.87 -4.01
N PRO A 203 3.08 54.67 -5.04
CA PRO A 203 2.61 54.50 -6.45
C PRO A 203 3.49 53.47 -7.25
N ALA A 204 2.96 52.58 -8.11
CA ALA A 204 2.58 52.71 -9.54
C ALA A 204 3.69 53.11 -10.54
N ALA A 205 4.07 52.19 -11.44
CA ALA A 205 4.50 52.37 -12.86
C ALA A 205 4.90 50.97 -13.42
N GLU A 206 4.19 50.36 -14.38
CA GLU A 206 4.26 50.50 -15.85
C GLU A 206 5.51 49.92 -16.54
N GLY A 207 5.29 49.13 -17.61
CA GLY A 207 6.28 48.82 -18.65
C GLY A 207 6.35 47.33 -19.04
N GLN A 208 5.53 46.83 -19.96
CA GLN A 208 5.78 46.71 -21.43
C GLN A 208 6.42 45.36 -21.85
N GLN A 209 5.62 44.48 -22.48
CA GLN A 209 6.11 43.43 -23.41
C GLN A 209 6.56 44.09 -24.72
N PRO A 210 7.48 43.50 -25.53
CA PRO A 210 7.02 42.58 -26.59
C PRO A 210 8.04 41.51 -27.10
N ALA A 211 7.50 40.66 -27.98
CA ALA A 211 8.10 40.01 -29.17
C ALA A 211 9.02 38.77 -29.03
N GLU A 212 8.45 37.60 -29.37
CA GLU A 212 8.73 36.82 -30.59
C GLU A 212 10.16 36.88 -31.18
N GLU A 213 10.90 35.76 -31.18
CA GLU A 213 11.80 35.39 -32.29
C GLU A 213 12.06 33.87 -32.34
N ALA A 214 12.35 33.41 -33.56
CA ALA A 214 12.10 32.08 -34.09
C ALA A 214 13.19 31.03 -33.84
N ALA A 215 12.79 29.77 -33.97
CA ALA A 215 13.67 28.63 -34.16
C ALA A 215 14.31 28.63 -35.56
N PRO A 216 15.55 28.13 -35.72
CA PRO A 216 16.00 27.56 -36.97
C PRO A 216 15.91 26.03 -36.96
N ALA A 217 15.37 25.51 -38.05
CA ALA A 217 15.51 24.12 -38.45
C ALA A 217 16.96 23.81 -38.84
N ASN A 218 17.43 22.62 -38.46
CA ASN A 218 18.26 21.71 -39.25
C ASN A 218 18.12 20.29 -38.69
#